data_AF-A0A1S9M9F1-F1
#
_entry.id   AF-A0A1S9M9F1-F1
#
_cell.length_a   1.000
_cell.length_b   1.000
_cell.length_c   1.000
_cell.angle_alpha   90.00
_cell.angle_beta   90.00
_cell.angle_gamma   90.00
#
_symmetry.space_group_name_H-M   'P 1'
#
loop_
_entity.id
_entity.type
_entity.pdbx_description
1 polymer ?
#
loop_
_entity_poly.entity_id
_entity_poly.type
_entity_poly.pdbx_seq_one_letter_code
_entity_poly.pdbx_strand_id
1 'polypeptide(L)'
;MEYDLRAVYVPQSGLFLDDQGHEFFVTAVEFWEHATVVSLCWKRRPMAGQGSPPLVATDEHDRVLGVMRIWNVGARSIQHFEPISPSARALTVLIARKTGTQELFSCRTPPAKKE
;
A
#
# COMPACT_ATOMS: atom_id res chain seq x y z
N MET A 1 13.81 -17.95 11.30
CA MET A 1 13.63 -16.51 11.12
C MET A 1 12.17 -16.22 11.40
N GLU A 2 11.90 -15.52 12.51
CA GLU A 2 10.55 -15.04 12.82
C GLU A 2 10.25 -13.88 11.87
N TYR A 3 9.19 -14.00 11.06
CA TYR A 3 8.70 -12.91 10.24
C TYR A 3 7.80 -12.07 11.12
N ASP A 4 8.34 -10.99 11.67
CA ASP A 4 7.65 -10.24 12.71
C ASP A 4 6.71 -9.18 12.12
N LEU A 5 5.42 -9.49 12.16
CA LEU A 5 4.34 -8.57 11.83
C LEU A 5 4.09 -7.65 13.04
N ARG A 6 4.35 -6.35 12.87
CA ARG A 6 4.21 -5.34 13.94
C ARG A 6 2.78 -4.84 14.08
N ALA A 7 2.08 -4.63 12.97
CA ALA A 7 0.70 -4.18 12.96
C ALA A 7 0.03 -4.41 11.60
N VAL A 8 -1.30 -4.50 11.63
CA VAL A 8 -2.15 -4.45 10.45
C VAL A 8 -3.12 -3.28 10.60
N TYR A 9 -3.15 -2.43 9.59
CA TYR A 9 -4.13 -1.37 9.45
C TYR A 9 -5.12 -1.76 8.35
N VAL A 10 -6.42 -1.78 8.68
CA VAL A 10 -7.49 -1.99 7.72
C VAL A 10 -8.13 -0.63 7.45
N PRO A 11 -7.84 0.02 6.30
CA PRO A 11 -8.48 1.28 5.98
C PRO A 11 -9.99 1.08 5.88
N GLN A 12 -10.76 2.04 6.39
CA GLN A 12 -12.14 2.25 5.95
C GLN A 12 -12.08 2.83 4.53
N SER A 13 -11.59 2.04 3.57
CA SER A 13 -11.32 2.51 2.23
C SER A 13 -12.61 2.73 1.47
N GLY A 14 -12.71 3.89 0.82
CA GLY A 14 -13.65 4.12 -0.25
C GLY A 14 -13.26 3.31 -1.49
N LEU A 15 -14.18 3.21 -2.44
CA LEU A 15 -13.88 2.69 -3.75
C LEU A 15 -13.04 3.71 -4.52
N PHE A 16 -11.85 3.33 -4.96
CA PHE A 16 -10.93 4.16 -5.74
C PHE A 16 -10.95 3.77 -7.21
N LEU A 17 -10.58 4.71 -8.08
CA LEU A 17 -10.47 4.50 -9.52
C LEU A 17 -9.00 4.54 -9.93
N ASP A 18 -8.59 3.85 -11.00
CA ASP A 18 -7.33 4.13 -11.72
C ASP A 18 -7.55 5.13 -12.88
N ASP A 19 -6.51 5.43 -13.66
CA ASP A 19 -6.62 6.36 -14.81
C ASP A 19 -7.48 5.81 -15.97
N GLN A 20 -7.82 4.53 -15.94
CA GLN A 20 -8.67 3.86 -16.92
C GLN A 20 -10.10 3.67 -16.40
N GLY A 21 -10.41 4.18 -15.20
CA GLY A 21 -11.72 4.04 -14.56
C GLY A 21 -11.96 2.68 -13.91
N HIS A 22 -10.92 1.87 -13.70
CA HIS A 22 -11.05 0.60 -13.00
C HIS A 22 -11.16 0.80 -11.50
N GLU A 23 -12.18 0.18 -10.92
CA GLU A 23 -12.49 0.29 -9.50
C GLU A 23 -11.68 -0.70 -8.65
N PHE A 24 -11.04 -0.21 -7.60
CA PHE A 24 -10.33 -1.02 -6.60
C PHE A 24 -10.52 -0.46 -5.19
N PHE A 25 -10.19 -1.25 -4.17
CA PHE A 25 -10.16 -0.84 -2.78
C PHE A 25 -8.99 -1.49 -2.07
N VAL A 26 -8.37 -0.76 -1.14
CA VAL A 26 -7.28 -1.28 -0.32
C VAL A 26 -7.87 -2.05 0.84
N THR A 27 -7.43 -3.30 1.02
CA THR A 27 -7.96 -4.22 2.03
C THR A 27 -7.15 -4.21 3.31
N ALA A 28 -5.84 -3.99 3.22
CA ALA A 28 -4.96 -3.96 4.38
C ALA A 28 -3.64 -3.24 4.06
N VAL A 29 -3.05 -2.66 5.10
CA VAL A 29 -1.65 -2.28 5.16
C VAL A 29 -1.01 -3.05 6.30
N GLU A 30 0.06 -3.77 6.02
CA GLU A 30 0.78 -4.58 7.00
C GLU A 30 2.19 -4.00 7.19
N PHE A 31 2.56 -3.81 8.46
CA PHE A 31 3.86 -3.31 8.85
C PHE A 31 4.71 -4.49 9.32
N TRP A 32 5.58 -4.97 8.45
CA TRP A 32 6.55 -6.00 8.76
C TRP A 32 7.90 -5.35 9.08
N GLU A 33 8.75 -6.05 9.81
CA GLU A 33 10.12 -5.58 10.08
C GLU A 33 10.93 -5.34 8.79
N HIS A 34 10.67 -6.12 7.75
CA HIS A 34 11.42 -6.11 6.49
C HIS A 34 10.62 -5.56 5.30
N ALA A 35 9.36 -5.16 5.49
CA ALA A 35 8.51 -4.67 4.41
C ALA A 35 7.33 -3.84 4.92
N THR A 36 6.87 -2.90 4.10
CA THR A 36 5.53 -2.33 4.21
C THR A 36 4.68 -2.94 3.10
N VAL A 37 3.59 -3.62 3.44
CA VAL A 37 2.77 -4.35 2.44
C VAL A 37 1.41 -3.68 2.31
N VAL A 38 1.01 -3.36 1.08
CA VAL A 38 -0.33 -2.84 0.76
C VAL A 38 -1.07 -3.88 -0.07
N SER A 39 -2.13 -4.43 0.50
CA SER A 39 -3.01 -5.41 -0.13
C SER A 39 -4.27 -4.71 -0.66
N LEU A 40 -4.68 -5.03 -1.88
CA LEU A 40 -5.86 -4.45 -2.52
C LEU A 40 -6.61 -5.48 -3.36
N CYS A 41 -7.88 -5.17 -3.63
CA CYS A 41 -8.74 -5.92 -4.51
C CYS A 41 -9.33 -5.03 -5.59
N TRP A 42 -9.30 -5.51 -6.83
CA TRP A 42 -10.13 -4.99 -7.90
C TRP A 42 -11.59 -5.38 -7.66
N LYS A 43 -12.51 -4.44 -7.84
CA LYS A 43 -13.96 -4.70 -7.73
C LYS A 43 -14.44 -5.67 -8.81
N ARG A 44 -13.83 -5.62 -9.98
CA ARG A 44 -14.07 -6.54 -11.10
C ARG A 44 -12.81 -7.34 -11.38
N ARG A 45 -12.98 -8.53 -11.96
CA ARG A 45 -11.84 -9.36 -12.38
C ARG A 45 -10.98 -8.54 -13.36
N PRO A 46 -9.67 -8.34 -13.09
CA PRO A 46 -8.82 -7.57 -13.96
C PRO A 46 -8.62 -8.28 -15.29
N MET A 47 -8.47 -7.49 -16.35
CA MET A 47 -8.13 -8.01 -17.68
C MET A 47 -6.67 -8.49 -17.71
N ALA A 48 -6.36 -9.40 -18.64
CA ALA A 48 -4.97 -9.81 -18.87
C ALA A 48 -4.12 -8.57 -19.20
N GLY A 49 -3.01 -8.39 -18.48
CA GLY A 49 -2.11 -7.25 -18.67
C GLY A 49 -2.51 -5.95 -17.95
N GLN A 50 -3.64 -5.89 -17.24
CA GLN A 50 -4.04 -4.70 -16.47
C GLN A 50 -3.04 -4.36 -15.35
N GLY A 51 -2.44 -5.38 -14.73
CA GLY A 51 -1.48 -5.19 -13.65
C GLY A 51 -2.10 -4.69 -12.34
N SER A 52 -1.31 -4.00 -11.54
CA SER A 52 -1.71 -3.39 -10.28
C SER A 52 -1.85 -1.87 -10.44
N PRO A 53 -2.72 -1.20 -9.66
CA PRO A 53 -2.74 0.25 -9.65
C PRO A 53 -1.37 0.76 -9.18
N PRO A 54 -0.85 1.87 -9.76
CA PRO A 54 0.49 2.38 -9.44
C PRO A 54 0.47 3.10 -8.09
N LEU A 55 0.53 2.33 -7.01
CA LEU A 55 0.53 2.89 -5.66
C LEU A 55 1.91 3.44 -5.30
N VAL A 56 1.89 4.55 -4.58
CA VAL A 56 3.06 5.17 -3.95
C VAL A 56 2.81 5.16 -2.46
N ALA A 57 3.82 4.82 -1.68
CA ALA A 57 3.75 4.87 -0.23
C ALA A 57 4.80 5.88 0.25
N THR A 58 4.39 6.81 1.12
CA THR A 58 5.28 7.83 1.70
C THR A 58 5.16 7.88 3.22
N ASP A 59 6.19 8.37 3.89
CA ASP A 59 6.09 8.77 5.30
C ASP A 59 5.52 10.21 5.45
N GLU A 60 5.47 10.72 6.68
CA GLU A 60 5.00 12.08 7.00
C GLU A 60 5.90 13.21 6.47
N HIS A 61 7.06 12.89 5.91
CA HIS A 61 8.02 13.82 5.33
C HIS A 61 8.09 13.70 3.81
N ASP A 62 7.07 13.09 3.19
CA ASP A 62 6.96 12.83 1.75
C ASP A 62 8.10 11.95 1.20
N ARG A 63 8.82 11.22 2.06
CA ARG A 63 9.82 10.26 1.60
C ARG A 63 9.12 9.06 0.99
N VAL A 64 9.37 8.82 -0.29
CA VAL A 64 8.85 7.68 -1.02
C VAL A 64 9.57 6.39 -0.61
N LEU A 65 8.81 5.36 -0.28
CA LEU A 65 9.31 4.00 -0.04
C LEU A 65 9.53 3.29 -1.38
N GLY A 66 10.67 2.63 -1.54
CA GLY A 66 10.97 1.86 -2.75
C GLY A 66 10.03 0.66 -2.94
N VAL A 67 9.59 0.40 -4.18
CA VAL A 67 8.81 -0.80 -4.51
C VAL A 67 9.76 -2.00 -4.61
N MET A 68 9.55 -3.02 -3.79
CA MET A 68 10.36 -4.24 -3.81
C MET A 68 9.75 -5.31 -4.71
N ARG A 69 8.42 -5.50 -4.64
CA ARG A 69 7.72 -6.56 -5.37
C ARG A 69 6.23 -6.30 -5.49
N ILE A 70 5.62 -6.75 -6.59
CA ILE A 70 4.17 -6.74 -6.78
C ILE A 70 3.71 -8.15 -7.13
N TRP A 71 2.71 -8.66 -6.41
CA TRP A 71 2.06 -9.93 -6.69
C TRP A 71 0.62 -9.70 -7.14
N ASN A 72 0.20 -10.38 -8.21
CA ASN A 72 -1.17 -10.34 -8.72
C ASN A 72 -1.75 -11.75 -8.76
N VAL A 73 -2.88 -11.97 -8.09
CA VAL A 73 -3.58 -13.27 -8.08
C VAL A 73 -5.08 -13.03 -8.18
N GLY A 74 -5.67 -13.39 -9.32
CA GLY A 74 -7.09 -13.15 -9.58
C GLY A 74 -7.41 -11.65 -9.51
N ALA A 75 -8.35 -11.27 -8.62
CA ALA A 75 -8.69 -9.87 -8.39
C ALA A 75 -7.80 -9.18 -7.33
N ARG A 76 -6.88 -9.91 -6.69
CA ARG A 76 -6.01 -9.38 -5.64
C ARG A 76 -4.69 -8.88 -6.20
N SER A 77 -4.20 -7.78 -5.63
CA SER A 77 -2.85 -7.29 -5.82
C SER A 77 -2.23 -7.02 -4.45
N ILE A 78 -0.97 -7.42 -4.28
CA ILE A 78 -0.21 -7.24 -3.04
C ILE A 78 1.11 -6.57 -3.41
N GLN A 79 1.29 -5.33 -2.94
CA GLN A 79 2.46 -4.52 -3.23
C GLN A 79 3.35 -4.45 -1.99
N HIS A 80 4.60 -4.86 -2.15
CA HIS A 80 5.63 -4.82 -1.12
C HIS A 80 6.52 -3.62 -1.38
N PHE A 81 6.59 -2.74 -0.38
CA PHE A 81 7.49 -1.61 -0.31
C PHE A 81 8.59 -1.88 0.72
N GLU A 82 9.65 -1.08 0.67
CA GLU A 82 10.65 -0.99 1.72
C GLU A 82 9.98 -0.85 3.11
N PRO A 83 10.60 -1.38 4.18
CA PRO A 83 10.08 -1.18 5.51
C PRO A 83 10.04 0.31 5.85
N ILE A 84 8.91 0.78 6.38
CA ILE A 84 8.81 2.15 6.87
C ILE A 84 9.76 2.34 8.05
N SER A 85 10.37 3.54 8.13
CA SER A 85 11.29 3.84 9.23
C SER A 85 10.61 3.62 10.59
N PRO A 86 11.28 2.99 11.58
CA PRO A 86 10.77 2.89 12.94
C PRO A 86 10.48 4.23 13.61
N SER A 87 11.10 5.32 13.12
CA SER A 87 10.88 6.69 13.59
C SER A 87 9.73 7.42 12.90
N ALA A 88 9.27 6.92 11.74
CA ALA A 88 8.16 7.53 11.00
C ALA A 88 6.88 7.37 11.81
N ARG A 89 6.01 8.37 11.78
CA ARG A 89 4.77 8.46 12.56
C ARG A 89 3.53 8.14 11.74
N ALA A 90 3.61 8.32 10.42
CA ALA A 90 2.50 8.05 9.52
C ALA A 90 2.98 7.42 8.23
N LEU A 91 2.11 6.63 7.62
CA LEU A 91 2.21 6.18 6.25
C LEU A 91 1.06 6.82 5.48
N THR A 92 1.36 7.41 4.33
CA THR A 92 0.37 7.87 3.36
C THR A 92 0.46 6.99 2.13
N VAL A 93 -0.68 6.46 1.69
CA VAL A 93 -0.79 5.68 0.45
C VAL A 93 -1.45 6.56 -0.61
N LEU A 94 -0.76 6.72 -1.73
CA LEU A 94 -1.20 7.50 -2.88
C LEU A 94 -1.34 6.60 -4.11
N ILE A 95 -2.05 7.10 -5.12
CA ILE A 95 -2.02 6.57 -6.48
C ILE A 95 -1.33 7.58 -7.39
N ALA A 96 -0.37 7.12 -8.21
CA ALA A 96 0.22 7.93 -9.25
C ALA A 96 -0.73 8.02 -10.46
N ARG A 97 -1.23 9.23 -10.75
CA ARG A 97 -2.05 9.52 -11.94
C ARG A 97 -1.20 10.17 -13.02
N LYS A 98 -1.71 10.16 -14.25
CA LYS A 98 -1.25 11.05 -15.33
C LYS A 98 -1.26 12.54 -14.95
N THR A 99 -2.17 12.95 -14.06
CA THR A 99 -2.34 14.34 -13.61
C THR A 99 -1.59 14.68 -12.32
N GLY A 100 -0.84 13.71 -11.74
CA GLY A 100 -0.16 13.87 -10.46
C GLY A 100 -0.56 12.82 -9.44
N THR A 101 0.08 12.83 -8.28
CA THR A 101 -0.26 11.91 -7.19
C THR A 101 -1.54 12.34 -6.49
N GLN A 102 -2.37 11.36 -6.12
CA GLN A 102 -3.58 11.57 -5.34
C GLN A 102 -3.53 10.69 -4.08
N GLU A 103 -3.74 11.27 -2.91
CA GLU A 103 -3.87 10.52 -1.67
C GLU A 103 -5.11 9.61 -1.69
N LEU A 104 -4.92 8.36 -1.27
CA LEU A 104 -6.02 7.42 -1.03
C LEU A 104 -6.42 7.42 0.45
N PHE A 105 -5.43 7.32 1.34
CA PHE A 105 -5.59 7.42 2.79
C PHE A 105 -4.22 7.55 3.48
N SER A 106 -4.24 7.97 4.75
CA SER A 106 -3.11 7.89 5.66
C SER A 106 -3.45 7.08 6.91
N CYS A 107 -2.44 6.46 7.52
CA CYS A 107 -2.57 5.76 8.78
C CYS A 107 -1.35 5.99 9.68
N ARG A 108 -1.52 5.73 10.98
CA ARG A 108 -0.40 5.79 11.93
C ARG A 108 0.46 4.53 11.78
N THR A 109 1.77 4.71 11.84
CA THR A 109 2.72 3.60 11.92
C THR A 109 2.71 3.01 13.34
N PRO A 110 3.03 1.71 13.49
CA PRO A 110 3.19 1.13 14.82
C PRO A 110 4.41 1.73 15.53
N PRO A 111 4.38 1.84 16.87
CA PRO A 111 5.55 2.27 17.64
C PRO A 111 6.71 1.29 17.44
N ALA A 112 7.95 1.79 17.52
CA ALA A 112 9.13 0.92 17.53
C ALA A 112 9.00 -0.15 18.62
N LYS A 113 9.46 -1.37 18.33
CA LYS A 113 9.53 -2.41 19.36
C LYS A 113 10.41 -1.91 20.50
N LYS A 114 9.94 -2.07 21.73
CA LYS A 114 10.81 -1.96 22.91
C LYS A 114 11.60 -3.25 22.97
N GLU A 115 12.92 -3.14 23.02
CA GLU A 115 13.84 -4.24 23.33
C GLU A 115 13.59 -4.78 24.75
#